data_AF-U5FB10-F1
#
_entry.id   AF-U5FB10-F1
#
_cell.length_a   1.000
_cell.length_b   1.000
_cell.length_c   1.000
_cell.angle_alpha   90.00
_cell.angle_beta   90.00
_cell.angle_gamma   90.00
#
_symmetry.space_group_name_H-M   'P 1'
#
loop_
_entity.id
_entity.type
_entity.pdbx_description
1 polymer ?
#
loop_
_entity_poly.entity_id
_entity_poly.type
_entity_poly.pdbx_seq_one_letter_code
_entity_poly.pdbx_strand_id
1 'polypeptide(L)'
;MSVFENDWMMRQISSMTKMLRMMFFHKASEEITVEEELKDEETKVYYHTIYQLIQEENYAQAMNYLVEHFTDKNLEYLKTALAFFDYLNAKEDSELRAHGYSKDQLYSDLNFITKQYGIEL
;
A
#
# COMPACT_ATOMS: atom_id res chain seq x y z
N MET A 1 13.80 -8.19 15.01
CA MET A 1 12.38 -8.52 14.87
C MET A 1 12.19 -10.03 14.99
N SER A 2 11.26 -10.45 15.84
CA SER A 2 10.86 -11.85 15.94
C SER A 2 9.86 -12.24 14.85
N VAL A 3 9.74 -13.53 14.57
CA VAL A 3 8.71 -14.06 13.64
C VAL A 3 7.30 -13.66 14.09
N PHE A 4 7.05 -13.64 15.41
CA PHE A 4 5.75 -13.25 15.98
C PHE A 4 5.41 -11.77 15.75
N GLU A 5 6.39 -10.87 15.86
CA GLU A 5 6.20 -9.45 15.57
C GLU A 5 5.87 -9.23 14.09
N ASN A 6 6.57 -9.95 13.20
CA ASN A 6 6.30 -9.89 11.77
C ASN A 6 4.88 -10.40 11.45
N ASP A 7 4.51 -11.59 11.94
CA ASP A 7 3.17 -12.16 11.77
C ASP A 7 2.06 -11.23 12.28
N TRP A 8 2.28 -10.59 13.42
CA TRP A 8 1.35 -9.61 13.97
C TRP A 8 1.19 -8.41 13.04
N MET A 9 2.30 -7.81 12.58
CA MET A 9 2.26 -6.67 11.66
C MET A 9 1.58 -7.01 10.33
N MET A 10 1.90 -8.16 9.74
CA MET A 10 1.26 -8.58 8.49
C MET A 10 -0.26 -8.68 8.62
N ARG A 11 -0.75 -9.19 9.77
CA ARG A 11 -2.18 -9.24 10.08
C ARG A 11 -2.79 -7.87 10.29
N GLN A 12 -2.07 -6.94 10.93
CA GLN A 12 -2.55 -5.56 11.10
C GLN A 12 -2.67 -4.84 9.75
N ILE A 13 -1.63 -4.92 8.91
CA ILE A 13 -1.63 -4.34 7.56
C ILE A 13 -2.81 -4.90 6.76
N SER A 14 -2.95 -6.23 6.70
CA SER A 14 -4.03 -6.89 5.94
C SER A 14 -5.43 -6.51 6.46
N SER A 15 -5.60 -6.44 7.78
CA SER A 15 -6.89 -6.10 8.39
C SER A 15 -7.27 -4.65 8.08
N MET A 16 -6.30 -3.74 8.09
CA MET A 16 -6.51 -2.32 7.80
C MET A 16 -6.77 -2.08 6.31
N THR A 17 -5.98 -2.68 5.40
CA THR A 17 -6.26 -2.56 3.96
C THR A 17 -7.61 -3.16 3.60
N LYS A 18 -8.03 -4.23 4.26
CA LYS A 18 -9.37 -4.81 4.10
C LYS A 18 -10.48 -3.89 4.61
N MET A 19 -10.30 -3.28 5.78
CA MET A 19 -11.26 -2.33 6.35
C MET A 19 -11.46 -1.13 5.43
N LEU A 20 -10.37 -0.52 4.95
CA LEU A 20 -10.42 0.61 4.02
C LEU A 20 -11.10 0.22 2.70
N ARG A 21 -10.82 -0.98 2.18
CA ARG A 21 -11.51 -1.48 0.98
C ARG A 21 -13.01 -1.66 1.17
N MET A 22 -13.42 -2.22 2.30
CA MET A 22 -14.84 -2.37 2.62
C MET A 22 -15.52 -1.00 2.77
N MET A 23 -14.87 -0.05 3.42
CA MET A 23 -15.44 1.27 3.70
C MET A 23 -15.61 2.11 2.42
N PHE A 24 -14.59 2.17 1.56
CA PHE A 24 -14.58 3.07 0.41
C PHE A 24 -15.01 2.43 -0.91
N PHE A 25 -14.87 1.11 -1.05
CA PHE A 25 -15.16 0.40 -2.30
C PHE A 25 -16.24 -0.68 -2.15
N HIS A 26 -16.73 -0.95 -0.93
CA HIS A 26 -17.68 -2.03 -0.64
C HIS A 26 -17.20 -3.41 -1.13
N LYS A 27 -15.88 -3.59 -1.28
CA LYS A 27 -15.24 -4.84 -1.73
C LYS A 27 -14.44 -5.46 -0.58
N ALA A 28 -14.69 -6.74 -0.31
CA ALA A 28 -14.10 -7.45 0.83
C ALA A 28 -12.82 -8.24 0.48
N SER A 29 -12.66 -8.68 -0.77
CA SER A 29 -11.64 -9.67 -1.14
C SER A 29 -11.42 -9.83 -2.64
N GLU A 30 -11.44 -8.75 -3.42
CA GLU A 30 -10.97 -8.81 -4.80
C GLU A 30 -9.62 -8.12 -4.87
N GLU A 31 -8.64 -8.79 -5.48
CA GLU A 31 -7.49 -8.12 -6.07
C GLU A 31 -8.06 -6.95 -6.86
N ILE A 32 -7.79 -5.76 -6.36
CA ILE A 32 -8.19 -4.57 -7.08
C ILE A 32 -7.35 -4.61 -8.35
N THR A 33 -7.96 -4.89 -9.50
CA THR A 33 -7.32 -4.69 -10.79
C THR A 33 -7.24 -3.18 -10.99
N VAL A 34 -6.26 -2.55 -10.35
CA VAL A 34 -6.15 -1.10 -10.22
C VAL A 34 -6.22 -0.48 -11.62
N GLU A 35 -5.38 -0.94 -12.54
CA GLU A 35 -5.24 -0.39 -13.89
C GLU A 35 -6.55 -0.33 -14.69
N GLU A 36 -7.41 -1.36 -14.60
CA GLU A 36 -8.70 -1.40 -15.32
C GLU A 36 -9.76 -0.49 -14.69
N GLU A 37 -9.63 -0.18 -13.40
CA GLU A 37 -10.60 0.61 -12.65
C GLU A 37 -10.22 2.10 -12.54
N LEU A 38 -9.03 2.51 -13.00
CA LEU A 38 -8.57 3.91 -13.02
C LEU A 38 -9.14 4.65 -14.24
N LYS A 39 -9.85 5.75 -13.99
CA LYS A 39 -10.48 6.54 -15.05
C LYS A 39 -9.66 7.76 -15.44
N ASP A 40 -8.96 8.34 -14.48
CA ASP A 40 -8.19 9.56 -14.68
C ASP A 40 -6.77 9.26 -15.18
N GLU A 41 -6.23 10.12 -16.04
CA GLU A 41 -4.88 9.90 -16.58
C GLU A 41 -3.79 10.18 -15.53
N GLU A 42 -4.00 11.11 -14.59
CA GLU A 42 -3.02 11.37 -13.52
C GLU A 42 -2.92 10.16 -12.58
N THR A 43 -4.06 9.52 -12.26
CA THR A 43 -4.08 8.34 -11.40
C THR A 43 -3.46 7.12 -12.08
N LYS A 44 -3.60 6.99 -13.41
CA LYS A 44 -2.89 5.96 -14.20
C LYS A 44 -1.39 6.16 -14.19
N VAL A 45 -0.91 7.39 -14.41
CA VAL A 45 0.52 7.71 -14.31
C VAL A 45 1.02 7.40 -12.90
N TYR A 46 0.28 7.83 -11.88
CA TYR A 46 0.59 7.55 -10.48
C TYR A 46 0.74 6.05 -10.21
N TYR A 47 -0.21 5.24 -10.63
CA TYR A 47 -0.14 3.77 -10.51
C TYR A 47 1.04 3.18 -11.28
N HIS A 48 1.23 3.57 -12.55
CA HIS A 48 2.28 3.00 -13.39
C HIS A 48 3.68 3.30 -12.85
N THR A 49 3.93 4.54 -12.39
CA THR A 49 5.22 4.91 -11.79
C THR A 49 5.50 4.11 -10.52
N ILE A 50 4.51 3.96 -9.63
CA ILE A 50 4.65 3.14 -8.42
C ILE A 50 4.92 1.68 -8.78
N TYR A 51 4.17 1.14 -9.74
CA TYR A 51 4.32 -0.24 -10.18
C TYR A 51 5.69 -0.49 -10.80
N GLN A 52 6.20 0.40 -11.63
CA GLN A 52 7.55 0.33 -12.20
C GLN A 52 8.62 0.29 -11.10
N LEU A 53 8.54 1.20 -10.12
CA LEU A 53 9.48 1.23 -9.00
C LEU A 53 9.44 -0.06 -8.16
N ILE A 54 8.27 -0.67 -8.00
CA ILE A 54 8.13 -1.98 -7.36
C ILE A 54 8.81 -3.09 -8.19
N GLN A 55 8.64 -3.09 -9.52
CA GLN A 55 9.27 -4.09 -10.39
C GLN A 55 10.80 -3.96 -10.39
N GLU A 56 11.32 -2.75 -10.19
CA GLU A 56 12.75 -2.47 -9.99
C GLU A 56 13.23 -2.73 -8.55
N GLU A 57 12.36 -3.30 -7.68
CA GLU A 57 12.64 -3.60 -6.27
C GLU A 57 13.00 -2.36 -5.44
N ASN A 58 12.62 -1.17 -5.92
CA ASN A 58 12.93 0.12 -5.32
C ASN A 58 11.79 0.59 -4.41
N TYR A 59 11.49 -0.22 -3.39
CA TYR A 59 10.30 -0.06 -2.54
C TYR A 59 10.25 1.28 -1.78
N ALA A 60 11.40 1.78 -1.32
CA ALA A 60 11.47 3.05 -0.62
C ALA A 60 11.13 4.23 -1.56
N GLN A 61 11.62 4.22 -2.80
CA GLN A 61 11.26 5.25 -3.77
C GLN A 61 9.80 5.14 -4.19
N ALA A 62 9.28 3.92 -4.37
CA ALA A 62 7.87 3.69 -4.63
C ALA A 62 6.99 4.30 -3.53
N MET A 63 7.35 4.09 -2.26
CA MET A 63 6.63 4.66 -1.13
C MET A 63 6.73 6.18 -1.07
N ASN A 64 7.92 6.75 -1.29
CA ASN A 64 8.10 8.20 -1.31
C ASN A 64 7.22 8.84 -2.41
N TYR A 65 7.25 8.29 -3.62
CA TYR A 65 6.42 8.77 -4.72
C TYR A 65 4.93 8.65 -4.41
N LEU A 66 4.50 7.52 -3.80
CA LEU A 66 3.15 7.29 -3.33
C LEU A 66 2.71 8.42 -2.39
N VAL A 67 3.48 8.71 -1.34
CA VAL A 67 3.14 9.76 -0.36
C VAL A 67 3.14 11.15 -0.98
N GLU A 68 4.16 11.49 -1.77
CA GLU A 68 4.33 12.83 -2.36
C GLU A 68 3.18 13.23 -3.28
N HIS A 69 2.63 12.26 -4.01
CA HIS A 69 1.55 12.50 -4.99
C HIS A 69 0.18 12.08 -4.46
N PHE A 70 0.08 11.61 -3.21
CA PHE A 70 -1.17 11.18 -2.62
C PHE A 70 -2.15 12.33 -2.43
N THR A 71 -3.44 12.09 -2.70
CA THR A 71 -4.52 13.02 -2.38
C THR A 71 -5.75 12.29 -1.88
N ASP A 72 -6.33 12.77 -0.79
CA ASP A 72 -7.54 12.23 -0.17
C ASP A 72 -8.83 12.61 -0.93
N LYS A 73 -8.73 13.57 -1.87
CA LYS A 73 -9.84 14.06 -2.69
C LYS A 73 -10.29 13.08 -3.77
N ASN A 74 -9.45 12.10 -4.13
CA ASN A 74 -9.76 11.11 -5.14
C ASN A 74 -9.40 9.70 -4.65
N LEU A 75 -10.43 8.85 -4.50
CA LEU A 75 -10.28 7.49 -3.99
C LEU A 75 -9.47 6.56 -4.91
N GLU A 76 -9.22 6.94 -6.16
CA GLU A 76 -8.32 6.20 -7.05
C GLU A 76 -6.86 6.21 -6.53
N TYR A 77 -6.41 7.27 -5.86
CA TYR A 77 -5.10 7.29 -5.19
C TYR A 77 -5.05 6.32 -4.01
N LEU A 78 -6.14 6.28 -3.21
CA LEU A 78 -6.28 5.30 -2.13
C LEU A 78 -6.26 3.88 -2.68
N LYS A 79 -6.94 3.63 -3.79
CA LYS A 79 -6.98 2.33 -4.45
C LYS A 79 -5.57 1.82 -4.78
N THR A 80 -4.74 2.66 -5.42
CA THR A 80 -3.34 2.34 -5.72
C THR A 80 -2.51 2.13 -4.45
N ALA A 81 -2.71 2.97 -3.42
CA ALA A 81 -2.00 2.81 -2.15
C ALA A 81 -2.34 1.47 -1.47
N LEU A 82 -3.61 1.08 -1.40
CA LEU A 82 -4.02 -0.20 -0.81
C LEU A 82 -3.44 -1.39 -1.57
N ALA A 83 -3.39 -1.33 -2.90
CA ALA A 83 -2.75 -2.36 -3.71
C ALA A 83 -1.23 -2.46 -3.46
N PHE A 84 -0.55 -1.32 -3.30
CA PHE A 84 0.86 -1.26 -2.91
C PHE A 84 1.11 -1.96 -1.57
N PHE A 85 0.32 -1.63 -0.54
CA PHE A 85 0.45 -2.25 0.79
C PHE A 85 0.16 -3.75 0.74
N ASP A 86 -0.89 -4.18 0.05
CA ASP A 86 -1.20 -5.61 -0.10
C ASP A 86 -0.06 -6.36 -0.80
N TYR A 87 0.50 -5.78 -1.87
CA TYR A 87 1.60 -6.39 -2.64
C TYR A 87 2.88 -6.57 -1.80
N LEU A 88 3.34 -5.52 -1.12
CA LEU A 88 4.53 -5.63 -0.25
C LEU A 88 4.25 -6.46 0.99
N ASN A 89 3.00 -6.49 1.48
CA ASN A 89 2.65 -7.30 2.64
C ASN A 89 2.65 -8.81 2.31
N ALA A 90 2.46 -9.21 1.05
CA ALA A 90 2.56 -10.59 0.61
C ALA A 90 4.00 -11.12 0.48
N LYS A 91 5.01 -10.24 0.36
CA LYS A 91 6.43 -10.61 0.28
C LYS A 91 6.99 -11.04 1.63
N GLU A 92 8.03 -11.86 1.61
CA GLU A 92 8.76 -12.21 2.84
C GLU A 92 9.56 -11.01 3.38
N ASP A 93 9.65 -10.86 4.70
CA ASP A 93 10.42 -9.76 5.32
C ASP A 93 11.91 -9.79 4.94
N SER A 94 12.47 -10.99 4.73
CA SER A 94 13.85 -11.14 4.24
C SER A 94 14.05 -10.59 2.83
N GLU A 95 13.06 -10.72 1.95
CA GLU A 95 13.11 -10.17 0.59
C GLU A 95 13.07 -8.65 0.64
N LEU A 96 12.13 -8.07 1.40
CA LEU A 96 12.04 -6.62 1.57
C LEU A 96 13.35 -6.02 2.11
N ARG A 97 13.96 -6.69 3.10
CA ARG A 97 15.21 -6.24 3.71
C ARG A 97 16.41 -6.29 2.78
N ALA A 98 16.44 -7.24 1.84
CA ALA A 98 17.49 -7.30 0.83
C ALA A 98 17.53 -6.02 -0.03
N HIS A 99 16.38 -5.34 -0.17
CA HIS A 99 16.22 -4.10 -0.92
C HIS A 99 16.04 -2.86 -0.02
N GLY A 100 16.47 -2.94 1.25
CA GLY A 100 16.48 -1.79 2.17
C GLY A 100 15.12 -1.37 2.71
N TYR A 101 14.12 -2.26 2.65
CA TYR A 101 12.77 -2.03 3.16
C TYR A 101 12.39 -3.08 4.22
N SER A 102 11.34 -2.85 5.01
CA SER A 102 10.95 -3.82 6.05
C SER A 102 9.45 -3.78 6.33
N LYS A 103 8.97 -4.80 7.02
CA LYS A 103 7.56 -4.85 7.48
C LYS A 103 7.24 -3.77 8.50
N ASP A 104 8.19 -3.40 9.37
CA ASP A 104 8.05 -2.23 10.25
C ASP A 104 7.80 -0.95 9.47
N GLN A 105 8.61 -0.72 8.44
CA GLN A 105 8.52 0.48 7.61
C GLN A 105 7.17 0.49 6.88
N LEU A 106 6.78 -0.64 6.28
CA LEU A 106 5.48 -0.81 5.63
C LEU A 106 4.30 -0.52 6.58
N TYR A 107 4.37 -0.97 7.83
CA TYR A 107 3.34 -0.70 8.84
C TYR A 107 3.29 0.78 9.23
N SER A 108 4.45 1.40 9.46
CA SER A 108 4.55 2.84 9.76
C SER A 108 3.99 3.70 8.63
N ASP A 109 4.31 3.32 7.39
CA ASP A 109 3.90 4.00 6.19
C ASP A 109 2.39 3.88 5.95
N LEU A 110 1.79 2.72 6.26
CA LEU A 110 0.34 2.55 6.24
C LEU A 110 -0.35 3.45 7.28
N ASN A 111 0.21 3.54 8.49
CA ASN A 111 -0.33 4.41 9.55
C ASN A 111 -0.31 5.89 9.13
N PHE A 112 0.72 6.32 8.38
CA PHE A 112 0.78 7.66 7.83
C PHE A 112 -0.38 7.92 6.85
N ILE A 113 -0.66 6.97 5.95
CA ILE A 113 -1.76 7.07 4.98
C ILE A 113 -3.13 7.03 5.68
N THR A 114 -3.35 6.11 6.62
CA THR A 114 -4.65 5.97 7.32
C THR A 114 -4.99 7.20 8.14
N LYS A 115 -3.99 7.89 8.71
CA LYS A 115 -4.18 9.15 9.44
C LYS A 115 -4.78 10.26 8.58
N GLN A 116 -4.50 10.29 7.28
CA GLN A 116 -5.12 11.26 6.35
C GLN A 116 -6.65 11.06 6.26
N TYR A 117 -7.14 9.85 6.57
CA TYR A 117 -8.56 9.52 6.62
C TYR A 117 -9.14 9.57 8.04
N GLY A 118 -8.39 10.06 9.03
CA GLY A 118 -8.81 10.09 10.43
C GLY A 118 -8.86 8.71 11.09
N ILE A 119 -8.09 7.74 10.57
CA ILE A 119 -8.02 6.37 11.10
C ILE A 119 -6.63 6.16 11.71
N GLU A 120 -6.58 5.77 12.99
CA GLU A 120 -5.34 5.45 13.70
C GLU A 120 -5.21 3.93 13.89
N LEU A 121 -3.99 3.42 13.68
CA LEU A 121 -3.58 2.02 13.93
C LEU A 121 -3.17 1.79 15.39
#